data_AF-A0A963J8N2-F1
#
_entry.id   AF-A0A963J8N2-F1
#
_cell.length_a   1.000
_cell.length_b   1.000
_cell.length_c   1.000
_cell.angle_alpha   90.00
_cell.angle_beta   90.00
_cell.angle_gamma   90.00
#
_symmetry.space_group_name_H-M   'P 1'
#
loop_
_entity.id
_entity.type
_entity.pdbx_description
1 polymer ?
#
loop_
_entity_poly.entity_id
_entity_poly.type
_entity_poly.pdbx_seq_one_letter_code
_entity_poly.pdbx_strand_id
1 'polypeptide(L)'
;MTTHTALKLHVPEPTGRPGCKTDFSFLRVSPAGAVRRPPPDSPAADTADLANSLVRVLDDDGRAVGPWASALHPERLRRGLRAMMKTRIF
;
A
#
# COMPACT_ATOMS: atom_id res chain seq x y z
N MET A 1 -45.61 3.78 19.23
CA MET A 1 -45.07 4.28 17.94
C MET A 1 -43.55 4.19 18.01
N THR A 2 -42.92 3.32 17.22
CA THR A 2 -41.46 3.24 17.14
C THR A 2 -40.94 4.46 16.41
N THR A 3 -40.20 5.32 17.11
CA THR A 3 -39.55 6.49 16.51
C THR A 3 -38.38 6.04 15.66
N HIS A 4 -38.52 6.14 14.34
CA HIS A 4 -37.41 5.90 13.41
C HIS A 4 -36.61 7.18 13.22
N THR A 5 -35.27 7.07 13.30
CA THR A 5 -34.37 8.20 13.05
C THR A 5 -34.34 8.53 11.56
N ALA A 6 -34.37 9.82 11.20
CA ALA A 6 -34.31 10.25 9.81
C ALA A 6 -32.99 9.84 9.14
N LEU A 7 -33.08 9.36 7.89
CA LEU A 7 -31.92 9.01 7.07
C LEU A 7 -31.07 10.26 6.77
N LYS A 8 -29.76 10.06 6.58
CA LYS A 8 -28.80 11.12 6.27
C LYS A 8 -27.97 10.74 5.05
N LEU A 9 -27.64 11.74 4.24
CA LEU A 9 -26.65 11.60 3.17
C LEU A 9 -25.24 11.59 3.78
N HIS A 10 -24.44 10.59 3.44
CA HIS A 10 -23.04 10.52 3.85
C HIS A 10 -22.15 11.13 2.76
N VAL A 11 -21.33 12.12 3.14
CA VAL A 11 -20.29 12.71 2.30
C VAL A 11 -18.96 12.53 3.02
N PRO A 12 -18.03 11.68 2.52
CA PRO A 12 -16.73 11.48 3.16
C PRO A 12 -15.90 12.75 3.20
N GLU A 13 -15.20 12.95 4.30
CA GLU A 13 -14.25 14.06 4.46
C GLU A 13 -12.84 13.52 4.74
N PRO A 14 -11.79 14.17 4.18
CA PRO A 14 -10.43 13.82 4.53
C PRO A 14 -10.13 14.24 5.98
N THR A 15 -9.25 13.49 6.64
CA THR A 15 -8.80 13.80 8.01
C THR A 15 -8.02 15.12 8.07
N GLY A 16 -7.35 15.52 6.98
CA GLY A 16 -6.60 16.76 6.85
C GLY A 16 -7.21 17.75 5.85
N ARG A 17 -7.16 19.04 6.20
CA ARG A 17 -7.52 20.22 5.39
C ARG A 17 -6.40 21.26 5.51
N PRO A 18 -6.37 22.34 4.69
CA PRO A 18 -5.37 23.40 4.85
C PRO A 18 -5.28 23.90 6.30
N GLY A 19 -4.07 23.90 6.87
CA GLY A 19 -3.83 24.26 8.28
C GLY A 19 -3.94 23.11 9.29
N CYS A 20 -4.41 21.92 8.88
CA CYS A 20 -4.51 20.73 9.71
C CYS A 20 -3.50 19.65 9.30
N LYS A 21 -3.19 18.74 10.23
CA LYS A 21 -2.41 17.52 9.93
C LYS A 21 -3.35 16.42 9.44
N THR A 22 -2.99 15.75 8.35
CA THR A 22 -3.67 14.53 7.90
C THR A 22 -3.32 13.38 8.85
N ASP A 23 -4.34 12.64 9.29
CA ASP A 23 -4.16 11.33 9.90
C ASP A 23 -4.17 10.26 8.80
N PHE A 24 -3.09 9.49 8.70
CA PHE A 24 -2.92 8.41 7.72
C PHE A 24 -3.35 7.04 8.25
N SER A 25 -3.95 6.95 9.43
CA SER A 25 -4.43 5.69 10.04
C SER A 25 -5.43 4.92 9.16
N PHE A 26 -6.09 5.59 8.20
CA PHE A 26 -6.96 4.94 7.22
C PHE A 26 -6.21 4.04 6.23
N LEU A 27 -4.88 4.20 6.11
CA LEU A 27 -4.04 3.31 5.31
C LEU A 27 -3.74 2.03 6.10
N ARG A 28 -4.22 0.90 5.57
CA ARG A 28 -3.93 -0.44 6.12
C ARG A 28 -2.54 -0.90 5.69
N VAL A 29 -1.52 -0.38 6.36
CA VAL A 29 -0.11 -0.73 6.07
C VAL A 29 0.29 -2.03 6.76
N SER A 30 1.10 -2.85 6.07
CA SER A 30 1.70 -4.06 6.61
C SER A 30 3.22 -3.87 6.76
N PRO A 31 3.87 -4.53 7.75
CA PRO A 31 5.32 -4.53 7.86
C PRO A 31 5.97 -5.07 6.58
N ALA A 32 7.17 -4.57 6.25
CA ALA A 32 7.91 -5.07 5.10
C ALA A 32 8.15 -6.59 5.21
N GLY A 33 7.96 -7.31 4.11
CA GLY A 33 8.16 -8.75 4.03
C GLY A 33 7.09 -9.62 4.72
N ALA A 34 6.14 -9.04 5.44
CA ALA A 34 5.11 -9.79 6.17
C ALA A 34 4.08 -10.46 5.23
N VAL A 35 3.80 -9.84 4.09
CA VAL A 35 2.79 -10.33 3.14
C VAL A 35 3.38 -11.42 2.24
N ARG A 36 2.69 -12.56 2.15
CA ARG A 36 3.10 -13.72 1.35
C ARG A 36 3.15 -13.41 -0.14
N ARG A 37 3.95 -14.19 -0.88
CA ARG A 37 3.98 -14.18 -2.35
C ARG A 37 3.28 -15.43 -2.89
N PRO A 38 2.02 -15.35 -3.34
CA PRO A 38 1.32 -16.50 -3.91
C PRO A 38 1.95 -16.96 -5.24
N PRO A 39 1.76 -18.23 -5.63
CA PRO A 39 1.98 -18.68 -6.99
C PRO A 39 1.21 -17.83 -8.03
N PRO A 40 1.76 -17.58 -9.23
CA PRO A 40 1.08 -16.78 -10.28
C PRO A 40 -0.25 -17.35 -10.76
N ASP A 41 -0.47 -18.65 -10.58
CA ASP A 41 -1.67 -19.40 -10.93
C ASP A 41 -2.65 -19.55 -9.76
N SER A 42 -2.44 -18.81 -8.67
CA SER A 42 -3.34 -18.85 -7.51
C SER A 42 -4.76 -18.39 -7.87
N PRO A 43 -5.80 -19.13 -7.44
CA PRO A 43 -7.19 -18.71 -7.60
C PRO A 43 -7.46 -17.32 -7.00
N ALA A 44 -8.31 -16.54 -7.65
CA ALA A 44 -8.68 -15.21 -7.16
C ALA A 44 -9.26 -15.22 -5.73
N ALA A 45 -10.04 -16.25 -5.39
CA ALA A 45 -10.61 -16.43 -4.05
C ALA A 45 -9.53 -16.51 -2.95
N ASP A 46 -8.36 -17.06 -3.29
CA ASP A 46 -7.23 -17.21 -2.36
C ASP A 46 -6.43 -15.92 -2.22
N THR A 47 -6.85 -14.78 -2.78
CA THR A 47 -6.12 -13.50 -2.73
C THR A 47 -6.84 -12.41 -1.91
N ALA A 48 -7.95 -12.75 -1.27
CA ALA A 48 -8.78 -11.79 -0.53
C ALA A 48 -8.01 -11.10 0.62
N ASP A 49 -7.09 -11.82 1.27
CA ASP A 49 -6.17 -11.30 2.27
C ASP A 49 -5.20 -10.26 1.66
N LEU A 50 -4.64 -10.57 0.48
CA LEU A 50 -3.69 -9.69 -0.21
C LEU A 50 -4.33 -8.35 -0.58
N ALA A 51 -5.59 -8.36 -1.00
CA ALA A 51 -6.35 -7.14 -1.35
C ALA A 51 -6.54 -6.17 -0.17
N ASN A 52 -6.42 -6.65 1.07
CA ASN A 52 -6.58 -5.86 2.29
C ASN A 52 -5.25 -5.62 3.03
N SER A 53 -4.12 -5.95 2.41
CA SER A 53 -2.78 -5.84 2.97
C SER A 53 -1.84 -5.07 2.03
N LEU A 54 -0.59 -4.86 2.46
CA LEU A 54 0.41 -4.14 1.66
C LEU A 54 1.62 -5.02 1.37
N VAL A 55 1.82 -5.35 0.09
CA VAL A 55 3.10 -5.92 -0.38
C VAL A 55 4.18 -4.83 -0.32
N ARG A 56 5.11 -4.98 0.62
CA ARG A 56 6.25 -4.07 0.84
C ARG A 56 7.53 -4.89 0.99
N VAL A 57 8.60 -4.48 0.29
CA VAL A 57 9.90 -5.19 0.27
C VAL A 57 10.96 -4.50 1.11
N LEU A 58 11.10 -3.17 0.97
CA LEU A 58 12.10 -2.40 1.71
C LEU A 58 11.54 -2.03 3.09
N ASP A 59 12.23 -2.43 4.15
CA ASP A 59 11.95 -2.02 5.52
C ASP A 59 12.38 -0.55 5.79
N ASP A 60 12.28 -0.10 7.04
CA ASP A 60 12.58 1.28 7.41
C ASP A 60 14.10 1.59 7.37
N ASP A 61 14.94 0.55 7.39
CA ASP A 61 16.40 0.64 7.22
C ASP A 61 16.84 0.47 5.75
N GLY A 62 15.88 0.28 4.83
CA GLY A 62 16.14 0.06 3.41
C GLY A 62 16.63 -1.35 3.06
N ARG A 63 16.48 -2.34 3.94
CA ARG A 63 16.80 -3.74 3.64
C ARG A 63 15.63 -4.41 2.94
N ALA A 64 15.95 -5.24 1.93
CA ALA A 64 14.96 -6.05 1.25
C ALA A 64 14.63 -7.30 2.08
N VAL A 65 13.37 -7.47 2.46
CA VAL A 65 12.91 -8.56 3.34
C VAL A 65 11.70 -9.31 2.78
N GLY A 66 11.55 -10.57 3.21
CA GLY A 66 10.39 -11.41 2.93
C GLY A 66 10.35 -12.06 1.52
N PRO A 67 9.25 -12.74 1.19
CA PRO A 67 9.16 -13.62 0.02
C PRO A 67 9.14 -12.86 -1.32
N TRP A 68 8.85 -11.55 -1.27
CA TRP A 68 8.88 -10.67 -2.44
C TRP A 68 10.29 -10.12 -2.75
N ALA A 69 11.27 -10.28 -1.84
CA ALA A 69 12.66 -9.94 -2.07
C ALA A 69 13.35 -10.98 -2.97
N SER A 70 12.91 -11.09 -4.22
CA SER A 70 13.56 -11.95 -5.22
C SER A 70 14.89 -11.36 -5.68
N ALA A 71 15.79 -12.22 -6.17
CA ALA A 71 17.05 -11.80 -6.74
C ALA A 71 16.80 -10.99 -8.03
N LEU A 72 16.87 -9.66 -7.91
CA LEU A 72 16.88 -8.74 -9.03
C LEU A 72 18.32 -8.34 -9.33
N HIS A 73 18.71 -8.38 -10.61
CA HIS A 73 20.02 -7.88 -11.01
C HIS A 73 20.15 -6.39 -10.66
N PRO A 74 21.19 -5.94 -9.93
CA PRO A 74 21.31 -4.57 -9.45
C PRO A 74 21.20 -3.50 -10.54
N GLU A 75 21.66 -3.79 -11.76
CA GLU A 75 21.56 -2.85 -12.88
C GLU A 75 20.10 -2.51 -13.25
N ARG A 76 19.15 -3.44 -13.03
CA ARG A 76 17.72 -3.16 -13.24
C ARG A 76 17.22 -2.10 -12.25
N LEU A 77 17.68 -2.17 -11.00
CA LEU A 77 17.36 -1.18 -9.96
C LEU A 77 18.01 0.18 -10.27
N ARG A 78 19.28 0.20 -10.69
CA ARG A 78 19.99 1.43 -11.09
C ARG A 78 19.30 2.13 -12.25
N ARG A 79 18.83 1.37 -13.24
CA ARG A 79 18.01 1.91 -14.34
C ARG A 79 16.69 2.48 -13.84
N GLY A 80 16.00 1.79 -12.92
CA GLY A 80 14.78 2.29 -12.30
C GLY A 80 15.01 3.61 -11.54
N LEU A 81 16.09 3.71 -10.78
CA LEU A 81 16.47 4.94 -10.09
C LEU A 81 16.72 6.10 -11.07
N ARG A 82 17.48 5.87 -12.15
CA ARG A 82 17.69 6.89 -13.20
C ARG A 82 16.36 7.35 -13.81
N ALA A 83 15.42 6.43 -14.04
CA ALA A 83 14.10 6.76 -14.55
C ALA A 83 13.31 7.63 -13.56
N MET A 84 13.21 7.23 -12.28
CA MET A 84 12.51 8.01 -11.25
C MET A 84 13.10 9.42 -11.08
N MET A 85 14.43 9.55 -11.09
CA MET A 85 15.09 10.84 -10.98
C MET A 85 14.84 11.72 -12.20
N LYS A 86 14.89 11.14 -13.41
CA LYS A 86 14.60 11.87 -14.65
C LYS A 86 13.16 12.41 -14.65
N THR A 87 12.18 11.57 -14.32
CA THR A 87 10.76 11.98 -14.23
C THR A 87 10.49 13.02 -13.14
N ARG A 88 11.31 13.09 -12.09
CA ARG A 88 11.17 14.14 -11.08
C ARG A 88 11.73 15.49 -11.54
N ILE A 89 12.80 15.46 -12.35
CA ILE A 89 13.51 16.67 -12.78
C ILE A 89 12.81 17.36 -13.96
N PHE A 90 12.20 16.57 -14.87
CA PHE A 90 11.55 17.03 -16.09
C PHE A 90 10.05 16.73 -16.05
#